data_AF-V9IG23-F1
#
_entry.id   AF-V9IG23-F1
#
_cell.length_a   1.000
_cell.length_b   1.000
_cell.length_c   1.000
_cell.angle_alpha   90.00
_cell.angle_beta   90.00
_cell.angle_gamma   90.00
#
_symmetry.space_group_name_H-M   'P 1'
#
loop_
_entity.id
_entity.type
_entity.pdbx_description
1 polymer ?
#
loop_
_entity_poly.entity_id
_entity_poly.type
_entity_poly.pdbx_seq_one_letter_code
_entity_poly.pdbx_strand_id
1 'polypeptide(L)'
;MLESFEEVFPQDETSYSVSTLKYLEDWLELFSILRKGHQIHQEILQEDNLIRIVEILRRILISFTDPWNLYPLDEIKASCVHRCAEVILDFRWKGFLRADSTIDIDATILNIVVSIHTAMKEEEEDSKETMAELLKYLEGYWIEVSKISSTNEIIKF
;
A
#
# COMPACT_ATOMS: atom_id res chain seq x y z
N MET A 1 -9.61 -17.24 -6.00
CA MET A 1 -8.59 -16.61 -5.13
C MET A 1 -8.93 -15.15 -4.85
N LEU A 2 -9.25 -14.35 -5.88
CA LEU A 2 -9.81 -12.99 -5.71
C LEU A 2 -11.23 -13.00 -5.14
N GLU A 3 -12.10 -13.91 -5.59
CA GLU A 3 -13.47 -14.04 -5.07
C GLU A 3 -13.52 -14.37 -3.56
N SER A 4 -12.62 -15.23 -3.07
CA SER A 4 -12.51 -15.53 -1.63
C SER A 4 -11.93 -14.38 -0.81
N PHE A 5 -11.23 -13.44 -1.47
CA PHE A 5 -10.68 -12.27 -0.81
C PHE A 5 -11.78 -11.21 -0.62
N GLU A 6 -12.64 -11.01 -1.61
CA GLU A 6 -13.79 -10.09 -1.54
C GLU A 6 -14.81 -10.50 -0.47
N GLU A 7 -15.01 -11.80 -0.24
CA GLU A 7 -15.88 -12.29 0.83
C GLU A 7 -15.35 -12.00 2.24
N VAL A 8 -14.04 -11.81 2.38
CA VAL A 8 -13.36 -11.59 3.66
C VAL A 8 -13.05 -10.10 3.90
N PHE A 9 -13.09 -9.28 2.86
CA PHE A 9 -12.79 -7.85 2.94
C PHE A 9 -14.04 -7.04 3.31
N PRO A 10 -14.19 -6.57 4.57
CA PRO A 10 -15.33 -5.76 4.94
C PRO A 10 -15.32 -4.46 4.15
N GLN A 11 -16.38 -4.23 3.37
CA GLN A 11 -16.45 -3.12 2.41
C GLN A 11 -16.58 -1.75 3.07
N ASP A 12 -16.97 -1.69 4.35
CA ASP A 12 -17.35 -0.48 5.07
C ASP A 12 -16.59 -0.26 6.40
N GLU A 13 -15.50 -0.99 6.65
CA GLU A 13 -14.75 -0.83 7.89
C GLU A 13 -13.78 0.36 7.80
N THR A 14 -13.96 1.34 8.68
CA THR A 14 -13.03 2.46 8.87
C THR A 14 -11.74 2.05 9.57
N SER A 15 -11.70 0.86 10.18
CA SER A 15 -10.56 0.32 10.94
C SER A 15 -10.58 -1.21 10.89
N TYR A 16 -9.43 -1.85 10.62
CA TYR A 16 -9.35 -3.31 10.56
C TYR A 16 -8.97 -3.93 11.91
N SER A 17 -9.56 -5.09 12.21
CA SER A 17 -9.12 -5.93 13.32
C SER A 17 -7.70 -6.49 13.09
N VAL A 18 -6.98 -6.86 14.15
CA VAL A 18 -5.66 -7.50 14.04
C VAL A 18 -5.71 -8.78 13.20
N SER A 19 -6.76 -9.60 13.34
CA SER A 19 -6.95 -10.80 12.52
C SER A 19 -7.17 -10.46 11.04
N THR A 20 -7.90 -9.39 10.75
CA THR A 20 -8.09 -8.91 9.38
C THR A 20 -6.76 -8.42 8.80
N LEU A 21 -6.01 -7.60 9.54
CA LEU A 21 -4.69 -7.11 9.11
C LEU A 21 -3.71 -8.26 8.86
N LYS A 22 -3.69 -9.27 9.72
CA LYS A 22 -2.82 -10.44 9.53
C LYS A 22 -3.20 -11.23 8.27
N TYR A 23 -4.49 -11.43 8.03
CA TYR A 23 -4.97 -12.07 6.80
C TYR A 23 -4.57 -11.26 5.54
N LEU A 24 -4.69 -9.93 5.60
CA LEU A 24 -4.28 -9.04 4.51
C LEU A 24 -2.77 -9.09 4.28
N GLU A 25 -1.98 -9.08 5.35
CA GLU A 25 -0.53 -9.21 5.27
C GLU A 25 -0.13 -10.52 4.58
N ASP A 26 -0.67 -11.66 5.03
CA ASP A 26 -0.37 -12.97 4.46
C ASP A 26 -0.79 -13.05 2.99
N TRP A 27 -1.92 -12.43 2.63
CA TRP A 27 -2.36 -12.36 1.23
C TRP A 27 -1.44 -11.48 0.38
N LEU A 28 -1.04 -10.32 0.87
CA LEU A 28 -0.10 -9.42 0.19
C LEU A 28 1.28 -10.06 0.03
N GLU A 29 1.68 -10.88 1.00
CA GLU A 29 2.91 -11.67 0.92
C GLU A 29 2.86 -12.70 -0.19
N LEU A 30 1.80 -13.51 -0.20
CA LEU A 30 1.57 -14.45 -1.29
C LEU A 30 1.54 -13.71 -2.63
N PHE A 31 0.86 -12.57 -2.71
CA PHE A 31 0.80 -11.76 -3.91
C PHE A 31 2.19 -11.29 -4.38
N SER A 32 3.04 -10.78 -3.48
CA SER A 32 4.40 -10.33 -3.83
C SER A 32 5.30 -11.48 -4.31
N ILE A 33 5.14 -12.68 -3.74
CA ILE A 33 5.85 -13.90 -4.18
C ILE A 33 5.36 -14.33 -5.56
N LEU A 34 4.05 -14.42 -5.72
CA LEU A 34 3.36 -14.93 -6.91
C LEU A 34 3.54 -14.02 -8.14
N ARG A 35 3.60 -12.71 -7.94
CA ARG A 35 3.84 -11.69 -8.98
C ARG A 35 5.18 -11.87 -9.72
N LYS A 36 6.13 -12.65 -9.19
CA LYS A 36 7.37 -12.98 -9.90
C LYS A 36 7.16 -14.08 -10.96
N GLY A 37 6.00 -14.73 -10.99
CA GLY A 37 5.62 -15.78 -11.93
C GLY A 37 4.90 -15.26 -13.18
N HIS A 38 5.27 -15.78 -14.36
CA HIS A 38 4.74 -15.35 -15.67
C HIS A 38 3.23 -15.61 -15.86
N GLN A 39 2.69 -16.68 -15.28
CA GLN A 39 1.25 -17.02 -15.41
C GLN A 39 0.34 -16.03 -14.66
N ILE A 40 0.80 -15.55 -13.51
CA ILE A 40 0.02 -14.68 -12.63
C ILE A 40 -0.08 -13.28 -13.21
N HIS A 41 0.93 -12.87 -14.01
CA HIS A 41 0.84 -11.68 -14.84
C HIS A 41 -0.34 -11.71 -15.83
N GLN A 42 -0.66 -12.87 -16.42
CA GLN A 42 -1.77 -12.97 -17.38
C GLN A 42 -3.14 -12.92 -16.69
N GLU A 43 -3.27 -13.47 -15.48
CA GLU A 43 -4.50 -13.39 -14.69
C GLU A 43 -4.76 -11.99 -14.12
N ILE A 44 -3.71 -11.29 -13.66
CA ILE A 44 -3.78 -9.89 -13.22
C ILE A 44 -4.17 -8.96 -14.38
N LEU A 45 -3.69 -9.26 -15.60
CA LEU A 45 -3.97 -8.47 -16.81
C LEU A 45 -5.42 -8.54 -17.28
N GLN A 46 -6.27 -9.40 -16.70
CA GLN A 46 -7.70 -9.26 -16.90
C GLN A 46 -8.15 -7.96 -16.22
N GLU A 47 -8.68 -7.02 -17.00
CA GLU A 47 -8.96 -5.64 -16.59
C GLU A 47 -9.76 -5.56 -15.29
N ASP A 48 -10.77 -6.43 -15.13
CA ASP A 48 -11.58 -6.53 -13.91
C ASP A 48 -10.75 -6.90 -12.67
N ASN A 49 -9.74 -7.78 -12.81
CA ASN A 49 -8.90 -8.22 -11.70
C ASN A 49 -7.94 -7.11 -11.27
N LEU A 50 -7.34 -6.39 -12.22
CA LEU A 50 -6.45 -5.27 -11.92
C LEU A 50 -7.20 -4.17 -11.14
N ILE A 51 -8.38 -3.77 -11.61
CA ILE A 51 -9.21 -2.75 -10.96
C ILE A 51 -9.54 -3.19 -9.52
N ARG A 52 -9.94 -4.46 -9.33
CA ARG A 52 -10.26 -5.00 -8.00
C ARG A 52 -9.06 -5.00 -7.07
N ILE A 53 -7.90 -5.46 -7.54
CA ILE A 53 -6.67 -5.47 -6.73
C ILE A 53 -6.32 -4.04 -6.31
N VAL A 54 -6.36 -3.08 -7.23
CA VAL A 54 -6.03 -1.68 -6.90
C VAL A 54 -7.01 -1.09 -5.91
N GLU A 55 -8.30 -1.38 -6.04
CA GLU A 55 -9.32 -0.93 -5.10
C GLU A 55 -9.10 -1.50 -3.69
N ILE A 56 -8.71 -2.77 -3.58
CA ILE A 56 -8.33 -3.39 -2.31
C ILE A 56 -7.14 -2.65 -1.69
N LEU A 57 -6.06 -2.45 -2.44
CA LEU A 57 -4.86 -1.77 -1.96
C LEU A 57 -5.18 -0.33 -1.50
N ARG A 58 -6.01 0.38 -2.28
CA ARG A 58 -6.52 1.71 -1.94
C ARG A 58 -7.25 1.69 -0.60
N ARG A 59 -8.17 0.75 -0.38
CA ARG A 59 -8.93 0.65 0.89
C ARG A 59 -8.04 0.33 2.08
N ILE A 60 -7.05 -0.54 1.91
CA ILE A 60 -6.06 -0.84 2.95
C ILE A 60 -5.33 0.45 3.33
N LEU A 61 -4.78 1.17 2.35
CA LEU A 61 -4.02 2.40 2.59
C LEU A 61 -4.88 3.50 3.20
N ILE A 62 -6.12 3.70 2.72
CA ILE A 62 -7.05 4.71 3.26
C ILE A 62 -7.34 4.46 4.74
N SER A 63 -7.45 3.19 5.17
CA SER A 63 -7.69 2.87 6.58
C SER A 63 -6.61 3.40 7.53
N PHE A 64 -5.39 3.64 7.02
CA PHE A 64 -4.25 4.17 7.78
C PHE A 64 -4.10 5.69 7.70
N THR A 65 -5.01 6.39 7.01
CA THR A 65 -4.99 7.87 6.98
C THR A 65 -5.44 8.50 8.29
N ASP A 66 -6.28 7.78 9.06
CA ASP A 66 -6.58 8.16 10.43
C ASP A 66 -5.41 7.76 11.34
N PRO A 67 -4.76 8.72 12.03
CA PRO A 67 -3.69 8.43 12.98
C PRO A 67 -4.08 7.38 14.02
N TRP A 68 -5.33 7.31 14.45
CA TRP A 68 -5.79 6.32 15.45
C TRP A 68 -5.74 4.88 14.94
N ASN A 69 -5.81 4.66 13.63
CA ASN A 69 -5.66 3.35 13.03
C ASN A 69 -4.19 2.99 12.80
N LEU A 70 -3.36 3.99 12.57
CA LEU A 70 -1.92 3.83 12.37
C LEU A 70 -1.18 3.58 13.68
N TYR A 71 -1.58 4.24 14.78
CA TYR A 71 -0.87 4.20 16.06
C TYR A 71 -1.53 3.32 17.14
N PRO A 72 -0.74 2.63 17.99
CA PRO A 72 0.70 2.44 17.86
C PRO A 72 1.03 1.67 16.57
N LEU A 73 2.16 2.00 15.95
CA LEU A 73 2.60 1.33 14.73
C LEU A 73 3.32 0.04 15.12
N ASP A 74 2.73 -1.08 14.75
CA ASP A 74 3.33 -2.41 14.87
C ASP A 74 3.80 -2.95 13.50
N GLU A 75 4.53 -4.06 13.53
CA GLU A 75 5.09 -4.70 12.33
C GLU A 75 4.02 -5.11 11.31
N ILE A 76 2.84 -5.55 11.76
CA ILE A 76 1.76 -6.02 10.86
C ILE A 76 1.19 -4.84 10.08
N LYS A 77 0.90 -3.72 10.76
CA LYS A 77 0.44 -2.49 10.13
C LYS A 77 1.48 -1.96 9.15
N ALA A 78 2.74 -1.91 9.58
CA ALA A 78 3.83 -1.44 8.74
C ALA A 78 4.02 -2.31 7.48
N SER A 79 3.97 -3.63 7.65
CA SER A 79 4.05 -4.60 6.57
C SER A 79 2.90 -4.45 5.57
N CYS A 80 1.66 -4.24 6.04
CA CYS A 80 0.50 -3.99 5.17
C CYS A 80 0.71 -2.74 4.31
N VAL A 81 1.10 -1.61 4.92
CA VAL A 81 1.34 -0.35 4.20
C VAL A 81 2.47 -0.50 3.19
N HIS A 82 3.61 -1.07 3.61
CA HIS A 82 4.77 -1.29 2.75
C HIS A 82 4.41 -2.16 1.55
N ARG A 83 3.79 -3.32 1.77
CA ARG A 83 3.44 -4.25 0.68
C ARG A 83 2.42 -3.64 -0.27
N CYS A 84 1.48 -2.82 0.22
CA CYS A 84 0.57 -2.10 -0.66
C CYS A 84 1.32 -1.14 -1.59
N ALA A 85 2.22 -0.31 -1.04
CA ALA A 85 3.06 0.59 -1.83
C ALA A 85 3.93 -0.18 -2.84
N GLU A 86 4.50 -1.32 -2.45
CA GLU A 86 5.31 -2.19 -3.33
C GLU A 86 4.50 -2.74 -4.51
N VAL A 87 3.25 -3.17 -4.29
CA VAL A 87 2.40 -3.71 -5.35
C VAL A 87 2.03 -2.61 -6.36
N ILE A 88 1.64 -1.45 -5.87
CA ILE A 88 1.26 -0.31 -6.72
C ILE A 88 2.43 0.15 -7.56
N LEU A 89 3.62 0.26 -6.96
CA LEU A 89 4.82 0.69 -7.65
C LEU A 89 5.20 -0.27 -8.79
N ASP A 90 5.12 -1.59 -8.56
CA ASP A 90 5.40 -2.58 -9.59
C ASP A 90 4.40 -2.53 -10.74
N PHE A 91 3.10 -2.32 -10.44
CA PHE A 91 2.08 -2.15 -11.47
C PHE A 91 2.34 -0.90 -12.32
N ARG A 92 2.82 0.19 -11.70
CA ARG A 92 3.26 1.38 -12.45
C ARG A 92 4.50 1.10 -13.30
N TRP A 93 5.51 0.45 -12.74
CA TRP A 93 6.74 0.06 -13.47
C TRP A 93 6.45 -0.82 -14.69
N LYS A 94 5.49 -1.74 -14.57
CA LYS A 94 5.07 -2.64 -15.67
C LYS A 94 4.10 -1.99 -16.65
N GLY A 95 3.70 -0.73 -16.42
CA GLY A 95 2.78 0.01 -17.27
C GLY A 95 1.32 -0.44 -17.17
N PHE A 96 0.97 -1.21 -16.15
CA PHE A 96 -0.42 -1.61 -15.88
C PHE A 96 -1.23 -0.46 -15.28
N LEU A 97 -0.58 0.41 -14.50
CA LEU A 97 -1.18 1.62 -13.95
C LEU A 97 -0.52 2.87 -14.52
N ARG A 98 -1.35 3.87 -14.79
CA ARG A 98 -0.93 5.20 -15.21
C ARG A 98 -0.85 6.13 -14.00
N ALA A 99 -0.08 7.21 -14.11
CA ALA A 99 0.08 8.14 -12.99
C ALA A 99 -1.25 8.79 -12.59
N ASP A 100 -2.11 9.12 -13.55
CA ASP A 100 -3.43 9.70 -13.31
C ASP A 100 -4.38 8.77 -12.54
N SER A 101 -4.24 7.45 -12.72
CA SER A 101 -5.02 6.44 -12.00
C SER A 101 -4.59 6.19 -10.56
N THR A 102 -3.43 6.71 -10.12
CA THR A 102 -2.88 6.48 -8.78
C THR A 102 -2.76 7.75 -7.93
N ILE A 103 -3.18 8.93 -8.42
CA ILE A 103 -3.02 10.21 -7.71
C ILE A 103 -3.55 10.15 -6.27
N ASP A 104 -4.73 9.55 -6.08
CA ASP A 104 -5.37 9.43 -4.77
C ASP A 104 -4.59 8.51 -3.82
N ILE A 105 -4.00 7.44 -4.36
CA ILE A 105 -3.16 6.51 -3.61
C ILE A 105 -1.82 7.15 -3.26
N ASP A 106 -1.20 7.83 -4.22
CA ASP A 106 0.05 8.56 -4.04
C ASP A 106 -0.15 9.61 -2.91
N ALA A 107 -1.24 10.39 -2.96
CA ALA A 107 -1.60 11.32 -1.89
C ALA A 107 -1.83 10.63 -0.52
N THR A 108 -2.44 9.45 -0.53
CA THR A 108 -2.66 8.64 0.68
C THR A 108 -1.32 8.20 1.30
N ILE A 109 -0.39 7.71 0.48
CA ILE A 109 0.96 7.33 0.94
C ILE A 109 1.70 8.54 1.51
N LEU A 110 1.58 9.72 0.89
CA LEU A 110 2.18 10.95 1.41
C LEU A 110 1.61 11.32 2.79
N ASN A 111 0.29 11.22 2.96
CA ASN A 111 -0.37 11.48 4.24
C ASN A 111 0.12 10.53 5.34
N ILE A 112 0.33 9.26 5.02
CA ILE A 112 0.91 8.28 5.95
C ILE A 112 2.34 8.69 6.34
N VAL A 113 3.19 9.06 5.37
CA VAL A 113 4.56 9.55 5.64
C VAL A 113 4.56 10.75 6.58
N VAL A 114 3.72 11.76 6.31
CA VAL A 114 3.58 12.96 7.16
C VAL A 114 3.09 12.60 8.56
N SER A 115 2.16 11.66 8.65
CA SER A 115 1.64 11.18 9.94
C SER A 115 2.77 10.52 10.74
N ILE A 116 3.57 9.64 10.14
CA ILE A 116 4.67 8.94 10.82
C ILE A 116 5.72 9.93 11.32
N HIS A 117 6.15 10.87 10.48
CA HIS A 117 7.08 11.93 10.90
C HIS A 117 6.57 12.74 12.09
N THR A 118 5.26 12.95 12.19
CA THR A 118 4.65 13.69 13.29
C THR A 118 4.68 12.87 14.58
N ALA A 119 4.28 11.60 14.51
CA ALA A 119 4.20 10.72 15.69
C ALA A 119 5.57 10.27 16.23
N MET A 120 6.58 10.11 15.38
CA MET A 120 7.94 9.72 15.82
C MET A 120 8.54 10.62 16.91
N LYS A 121 8.02 11.84 17.11
CA LYS A 121 8.47 12.75 18.17
C LYS A 121 7.98 12.34 19.56
N GLU A 122 6.89 11.59 19.64
CA GLU A 122 6.14 11.34 20.88
C GLU A 122 6.12 9.86 21.30
N GLU A 123 6.52 8.95 20.42
CA GLU A 123 6.36 7.49 20.59
C GLU A 123 7.49 6.78 21.35
N GLU A 124 7.28 5.49 21.66
CA GLU A 124 8.26 4.60 22.29
C GLU A 124 9.38 4.16 21.32
N GLU A 125 10.51 3.67 21.85
CA GLU A 125 11.71 3.36 21.05
C GLU A 125 11.49 2.21 20.05
N ASP A 126 10.83 1.12 20.46
CA ASP A 126 10.51 -0.01 19.58
C ASP A 126 9.60 0.43 18.41
N SER A 127 8.58 1.26 18.70
CA SER A 127 7.72 1.79 17.64
C SER A 127 8.47 2.76 16.72
N LYS A 128 9.46 3.51 17.23
CA LYS A 128 10.31 4.36 16.39
C LYS A 128 11.15 3.58 15.40
N GLU A 129 11.65 2.40 15.77
CA GLU A 129 12.40 1.55 14.84
C GLU A 129 11.51 1.11 13.67
N THR A 130 10.33 0.55 13.95
CA THR A 130 9.36 0.16 12.92
C THR A 130 8.92 1.36 12.07
N MET A 131 8.67 2.53 12.70
CA MET A 131 8.34 3.77 11.99
C MET A 131 9.46 4.23 11.06
N ALA A 132 10.71 4.19 11.52
CA ALA A 132 11.87 4.60 10.73
C ALA A 132 12.09 3.68 9.53
N GLU A 133 11.92 2.38 9.72
CA GLU A 133 12.01 1.41 8.63
C GLU A 133 10.90 1.63 7.59
N LEU A 134 9.64 1.77 8.03
CA LEU A 134 8.53 2.05 7.13
C LEU A 134 8.72 3.37 6.36
N LEU A 135 9.15 4.44 7.03
CA LEU A 135 9.46 5.72 6.37
C LEU A 135 10.49 5.55 5.27
N LYS A 136 11.59 4.83 5.53
CA LYS A 136 12.62 4.58 4.53
C LYS A 136 12.04 3.88 3.28
N TYR A 137 11.13 2.92 3.47
CA TYR A 137 10.45 2.27 2.34
C TYR A 137 9.55 3.23 1.56
N LEU A 138 8.75 4.05 2.26
CA LEU A 138 7.82 4.99 1.62
C LEU A 138 8.53 6.17 0.96
N GLU A 139 9.64 6.65 1.52
CA GLU A 139 10.53 7.61 0.85
C GLU A 139 11.14 6.99 -0.42
N GLY A 140 11.58 5.73 -0.34
CA GLY A 140 12.05 4.97 -1.49
C GLY A 140 10.99 4.83 -2.59
N TYR A 141 9.73 4.63 -2.21
CA TYR A 141 8.60 4.61 -3.15
C TYR A 141 8.52 5.90 -3.98
N TRP A 142 8.64 7.08 -3.36
CA TRP A 142 8.63 8.36 -4.08
C TRP A 142 9.81 8.55 -5.02
N ILE A 143 10.99 8.08 -4.61
CA ILE A 143 12.18 8.06 -5.48
C ILE A 143 11.88 7.23 -6.73
N GLU A 144 11.30 6.03 -6.58
CA GLU A 144 10.97 5.18 -7.71
C GLU A 144 9.85 5.75 -8.59
N VAL A 145 8.80 6.32 -7.99
CA VAL A 145 7.73 7.03 -8.72
C VAL A 145 8.32 8.16 -9.58
N SER A 146 9.29 8.91 -9.07
CA SER A 146 9.93 9.99 -9.82
C SER A 146 10.71 9.50 -11.04
N LYS A 147 11.24 8.27 -11.02
CA LYS A 147 11.98 7.67 -12.14
C LYS A 147 11.08 7.23 -13.28
N ILE A 148 9.85 6.82 -12.97
CA ILE A 148 8.88 6.29 -13.94
C ILE A 148 7.84 7.32 -14.38
N SER A 149 7.74 8.46 -13.68
CA SER A 149 6.81 9.53 -14.02
C SER A 149 7.41 10.51 -15.03
N SER A 150 6.61 10.97 -15.97
CA SER A 150 6.97 12.10 -16.82
C SER A 150 6.99 13.41 -16.03
N THR A 151 7.71 14.41 -16.55
CA THR A 151 7.78 15.74 -15.92
C THR A 151 6.40 16.37 -15.70
N ASN A 152 5.47 16.16 -16.63
CA ASN A 152 4.10 16.68 -16.52
C ASN A 152 3.26 15.98 -15.45
N GLU A 153 3.59 14.73 -15.11
CA GLU A 153 2.94 13.99 -14.02
C GLU A 153 3.51 14.41 -12.68
N ILE A 154 4.82 14.63 -12.59
CA ILE A 154 5.49 15.09 -11.36
C ILE A 154 4.95 16.47 -10.91
N ILE A 155 4.71 17.40 -11.84
CA ILE A 155 4.21 18.75 -11.55
C ILE A 155 2.79 18.75 -10.99
N LYS A 156 2.04 17.65 -11.15
CA LYS A 156 0.64 17.53 -10.69
C LYS A 156 0.49 16.92 -9.29
N PHE A 157 1.57 16.39 -8.71
CA PHE A 157 1.61 16.03 -7.29
C PHE A 157 1.65 17.30 -6.43
#